data_AF-A0A359KKX7-F1
#
_entry.id   AF-A0A359KKX7-F1
#
_cell.length_a   1.000
_cell.length_b   1.000
_cell.length_c   1.000
_cell.angle_alpha   90.00
_cell.angle_beta   90.00
_cell.angle_gamma   90.00
#
_symmetry.space_group_name_H-M   'P 1'
#
loop_
_entity.id
_entity.type
_entity.pdbx_description
1 polymer ?
#
loop_
_entity_poly.entity_id
_entity_poly.type
_entity_poly.pdbx_seq_one_letter_code
_entity_poly.pdbx_strand_id
1 'polypeptide(L)'
;MASHRGPLCQLDGYISLTTCDDVGARNTHVSDRKVVGDVTRITRATTYLVGNPWKNWLFLRLDTDQPGLYGLGEGTLNAFGRTVETAIHELAPRYQGMDPFQVETIVQRMTRDLYSDGGQIHGNAVAAIEEACWDIIGKETGRPVYDLIGGRYHESLPVYANGWYTGPRTPEAFAERAAEVVARGYRALKFDPFGAAWRVMSPAERTLSLEIVAGVREAVGPNIQIMIEGHSRFSVAEAIWVGER
;
A
#
# COMPACT_ATOMS: atom_id res chain seq x y z
N MET A 1 -61.67 -33.89 37.15
CA MET A 1 -60.83 -35.04 36.77
C MET A 1 -59.64 -34.53 36.00
N ALA A 2 -58.44 -34.95 36.39
CA ALA A 2 -57.15 -34.48 35.91
C ALA A 2 -56.70 -35.12 34.58
N SER A 3 -55.79 -34.43 33.89
CA SER A 3 -54.55 -34.92 33.22
C SER A 3 -54.25 -34.03 32.00
N HIS A 4 -53.21 -33.19 31.99
CA HIS A 4 -51.75 -33.42 31.89
C HIS A 4 -51.21 -33.56 30.45
N ARG A 5 -50.36 -32.58 30.10
CA ARG A 5 -49.13 -32.55 29.26
C ARG A 5 -49.05 -31.10 28.73
N GLY A 6 -48.14 -30.18 29.09
CA GLY A 6 -46.77 -30.21 29.61
C GLY A 6 -45.90 -29.40 28.64
N PRO A 7 -45.42 -28.18 28.96
CA PRO A 7 -44.56 -27.40 28.06
C PRO A 7 -43.07 -27.75 28.21
N LEU A 8 -42.35 -27.74 27.09
CA LEU A 8 -40.93 -28.06 26.97
C LEU A 8 -40.04 -26.95 27.55
N CYS A 9 -39.34 -27.31 28.63
CA CYS A 9 -38.00 -26.93 29.07
C CYS A 9 -37.39 -25.60 28.56
N GLN A 10 -37.40 -24.60 29.43
CA GLN A 10 -36.39 -23.53 29.50
C GLN A 10 -35.09 -24.11 30.07
N LEU A 11 -33.95 -23.78 29.47
CA LEU A 11 -32.63 -24.10 29.99
C LEU A 11 -32.14 -22.95 30.88
N ASP A 12 -32.21 -23.17 32.20
CA ASP A 12 -31.43 -22.43 33.18
C ASP A 12 -29.99 -22.96 33.17
N GLY A 13 -29.02 -22.06 33.02
CA GLY A 13 -27.60 -22.39 33.04
C GLY A 13 -26.74 -21.15 33.26
N TYR A 14 -26.54 -20.83 34.54
CA TYR A 14 -25.61 -19.82 35.04
C TYR A 14 -24.20 -19.99 34.44
N ILE A 15 -23.69 -18.96 33.75
CA ILE A 15 -22.25 -18.75 33.60
C ILE A 15 -21.85 -17.66 34.59
N SER A 16 -21.17 -18.08 35.65
CA SER A 16 -20.53 -17.22 36.64
C SER A 16 -19.39 -16.44 35.99
N LEU A 17 -19.56 -15.11 35.86
CA LEU A 17 -18.45 -14.20 35.59
C LEU A 17 -17.70 -14.01 36.91
N THR A 18 -16.61 -14.76 37.09
CA THR A 18 -15.69 -14.53 38.21
C THR A 18 -14.89 -13.28 37.90
N THR A 19 -15.13 -12.21 38.67
CA THR A 19 -14.28 -11.02 38.71
C THR A 19 -12.92 -11.42 39.27
N CYS A 20 -11.86 -11.19 38.50
CA CYS A 20 -10.49 -11.35 38.96
C CYS A 20 -10.07 -10.01 39.60
N ASP A 21 -10.52 -9.81 40.83
CA ASP A 21 -9.86 -8.90 41.76
C ASP A 21 -8.75 -9.67 42.49
N ASP A 22 -7.68 -8.96 42.84
CA ASP A 22 -6.47 -9.38 43.56
C ASP A 22 -5.33 -10.03 42.76
N VAL A 23 -4.53 -9.18 42.10
CA VAL A 23 -3.07 -9.37 42.06
C VAL A 23 -2.40 -8.09 42.56
N GLY A 24 -1.70 -8.24 43.69
CA GLY A 24 -1.23 -7.16 44.54
C GLY A 24 -0.26 -6.17 43.92
N ALA A 25 -0.39 -4.93 44.39
CA ALA A 25 0.50 -3.82 44.15
C ALA A 25 1.96 -4.15 44.50
N ARG A 26 2.85 -4.06 43.52
CA ARG A 26 4.28 -3.86 43.75
C ARG A 26 4.67 -2.47 43.30
N ASN A 27 4.87 -1.62 44.30
CA ASN A 27 5.22 -0.22 44.18
C ASN A 27 6.72 -0.11 43.88
N THR A 28 7.11 -0.15 42.61
CA THR A 28 8.47 0.26 42.20
C THR A 28 8.43 1.72 41.84
N HIS A 29 8.94 2.57 42.73
CA HIS A 29 9.20 3.98 42.47
C HIS A 29 10.20 4.10 41.31
N VAL A 30 9.69 4.30 40.10
CA VAL A 30 10.48 4.86 39.00
C VAL A 30 10.42 6.36 39.20
N SER A 31 11.58 6.95 39.50
CA SER A 31 11.77 8.38 39.65
C SER A 31 11.13 9.15 38.49
N ASP A 32 10.31 10.15 38.81
CA ASP A 32 9.78 11.16 37.88
C ASP A 32 10.92 11.77 37.06
N ARG A 33 11.19 11.22 35.87
CA ARG A 33 11.94 11.91 34.85
C ARG A 33 10.98 12.88 34.16
N LYS A 34 10.98 14.12 34.64
CA LYS A 34 10.48 15.28 33.89
C LYS A 34 11.28 15.46 32.61
N VAL A 35 10.88 14.77 31.55
CA VAL A 35 11.01 15.24 30.16
C VAL A 35 9.79 14.73 29.42
N VAL A 36 8.64 15.38 29.61
CA VAL A 36 7.47 15.16 28.76
C VAL A 36 6.99 16.55 28.37
N GLY A 37 7.53 17.06 27.26
CA GLY A 37 6.71 17.96 26.44
C GLY A 37 5.48 17.16 26.00
N ASP A 38 4.33 17.82 25.84
CA ASP A 38 3.09 17.14 25.43
C ASP A 38 3.37 16.23 24.24
N VAL A 39 3.26 14.91 24.46
CA VAL A 39 3.56 13.93 23.43
C VAL A 39 2.38 13.94 22.48
N THR A 40 2.64 14.18 21.19
CA THR A 40 1.62 14.12 20.13
C THR A 40 0.80 12.85 20.23
N ARG A 41 -0.52 12.97 20.02
CA ARG A 41 -1.44 11.85 20.00
C ARG A 41 -2.23 11.84 18.70
N ILE A 42 -2.31 10.68 18.06
CA ILE A 42 -3.21 10.47 16.92
C ILE A 42 -4.66 10.53 17.43
N THR A 43 -5.49 11.38 16.82
CA THR A 43 -6.88 11.58 17.26
C THR A 43 -7.90 11.00 16.30
N ARG A 44 -7.67 11.12 14.99
CA ARG A 44 -8.67 10.74 13.98
C ARG A 44 -8.04 10.39 12.63
N ALA A 45 -8.62 9.40 11.98
CA ALA A 45 -8.39 9.11 10.56
C ALA A 45 -9.55 9.68 9.73
N THR A 46 -9.24 10.41 8.65
CA THR A 46 -10.19 10.86 7.63
C THR A 46 -9.71 10.37 6.27
N THR A 47 -10.55 9.68 5.52
CA THR A 47 -10.22 9.11 4.22
C THR A 47 -10.83 9.92 3.07
N TYR A 48 -10.13 9.92 1.93
CA TYR A 48 -10.57 10.57 0.70
C TYR A 48 -10.43 9.61 -0.46
N LEU A 49 -11.57 9.16 -1.00
CA LEU A 49 -11.60 8.38 -2.23
C LEU A 49 -11.69 9.32 -3.43
N VAL A 50 -10.62 9.41 -4.21
CA VAL A 50 -10.51 10.31 -5.37
C VAL A 50 -10.63 9.49 -6.65
N GLY A 51 -11.62 9.83 -7.48
CA GLY A 51 -11.82 9.19 -8.77
C GLY A 51 -10.79 9.63 -9.81
N ASN A 52 -10.25 8.68 -10.56
CA ASN A 52 -9.40 8.92 -11.72
C ASN A 52 -9.79 7.94 -12.85
N PRO A 53 -9.67 8.31 -14.15
CA PRO A 53 -10.23 7.53 -15.27
C PRO A 53 -9.85 6.05 -15.32
N TRP A 54 -8.71 5.66 -14.74
CA TRP A 54 -8.21 4.28 -14.79
C TRP A 54 -8.23 3.55 -13.44
N LYS A 55 -8.27 4.27 -12.32
CA LYS A 55 -8.41 3.71 -10.97
C LYS A 55 -8.81 4.79 -9.96
N ASN A 56 -9.44 4.38 -8.87
CA ASN A 56 -9.66 5.25 -7.71
C ASN A 56 -8.40 5.28 -6.83
N TRP A 57 -8.07 6.44 -6.30
CA TRP A 57 -7.04 6.62 -5.26
C TRP A 57 -7.69 6.74 -3.90
N LEU A 58 -7.05 6.17 -2.88
CA LEU A 58 -7.49 6.34 -1.49
C LEU A 58 -6.38 7.04 -0.72
N PHE A 59 -6.66 8.26 -0.26
CA PHE A 59 -5.77 9.00 0.63
C PHE A 59 -6.29 8.96 2.05
N LEU A 60 -5.37 8.84 3.01
CA LEU A 60 -5.61 8.97 4.43
C LEU A 60 -5.04 10.30 4.93
N ARG A 61 -5.81 11.02 5.72
CA ARG A 61 -5.35 12.07 6.62
C ARG A 61 -5.46 11.60 8.07
N LEU A 62 -4.35 11.61 8.79
CA LEU A 62 -4.26 11.27 10.20
C LEU A 62 -4.08 12.55 11.02
N ASP A 63 -5.13 12.97 11.72
CA ASP A 63 -5.12 14.16 12.59
C ASP A 63 -4.46 13.84 13.94
N THR A 64 -3.83 14.86 14.54
CA THR A 64 -3.26 14.79 15.89
C THR A 64 -4.06 15.65 16.87
N ASP A 65 -3.68 15.65 18.14
CA ASP A 65 -4.17 16.55 19.18
C ASP A 65 -3.55 17.96 19.10
N GLN A 66 -2.45 18.10 18.34
CA GLN A 66 -1.84 19.40 18.08
C GLN A 66 -2.55 20.14 16.93
N PRO A 67 -2.95 21.42 17.13
CA PRO A 67 -3.62 22.19 16.09
C PRO A 67 -2.81 22.31 14.80
N GLY A 68 -3.39 21.83 13.69
CA GLY A 68 -2.80 21.95 12.36
C GLY A 68 -1.76 20.89 12.00
N LEU A 69 -1.35 20.02 12.94
CA LEU A 69 -0.45 18.92 12.68
C LEU A 69 -1.25 17.66 12.29
N TYR A 70 -1.00 17.17 11.07
CA TYR A 70 -1.59 15.96 10.53
C TYR A 70 -0.63 15.30 9.53
N GLY A 71 -0.82 14.00 9.32
CA GLY A 71 -0.08 13.21 8.35
C GLY A 71 -0.93 12.78 7.17
N LEU A 72 -0.30 12.55 6.03
CA LEU A 72 -0.91 11.99 4.82
C LEU A 72 -0.28 10.64 4.48
N GLY A 73 -1.11 9.72 4.02
CA GLY A 73 -0.67 8.44 3.46
C GLY A 73 -1.61 7.94 2.36
N GLU A 74 -1.17 6.93 1.62
CA GLU A 74 -1.92 6.35 0.49
C GLU A 74 -2.27 4.87 0.75
N GLY A 75 -3.56 4.54 0.62
CA GLY A 75 -4.10 3.18 0.73
C GLY A 75 -4.67 2.66 -0.60
N THR A 76 -4.12 3.08 -1.73
CA THR A 76 -4.69 2.75 -3.04
C THR A 76 -4.55 1.28 -3.40
N LEU A 77 -5.67 0.57 -3.42
CA LEU A 77 -5.77 -0.78 -3.98
C LEU A 77 -6.83 -0.83 -5.09
N ASN A 78 -6.42 -1.21 -6.31
CA ASN A 78 -7.29 -1.28 -7.47
C ASN A 78 -8.54 -2.13 -7.18
N ALA A 79 -9.72 -1.59 -7.50
CA ALA A 79 -11.04 -2.17 -7.23
C ALA A 79 -11.46 -2.33 -5.74
N PHE A 80 -10.56 -2.13 -4.78
CA PHE A 80 -10.81 -2.37 -3.35
C PHE A 80 -10.70 -1.11 -2.48
N GLY A 81 -10.74 0.10 -3.05
CA GLY A 81 -10.57 1.35 -2.30
C GLY A 81 -11.50 1.50 -1.08
N ARG A 82 -12.79 1.17 -1.20
CA ARG A 82 -13.73 1.22 -0.05
C ARG A 82 -13.44 0.16 1.01
N THR A 83 -12.92 -0.99 0.60
CA THR A 83 -12.56 -2.07 1.51
C THR A 83 -11.30 -1.71 2.31
N VAL A 84 -10.31 -1.09 1.66
CA VAL A 84 -9.13 -0.54 2.36
C VAL A 84 -9.53 0.60 3.29
N GLU A 85 -10.40 1.50 2.86
CA GLU A 85 -10.96 2.57 3.71
C GLU A 85 -11.60 1.98 4.97
N THR A 86 -12.42 0.95 4.83
CA THR A 86 -13.05 0.27 5.96
C THR A 86 -11.99 -0.34 6.89
N ALA A 87 -10.98 -1.02 6.33
CA ALA A 87 -9.88 -1.60 7.10
C ALA A 87 -9.10 -0.55 7.89
N ILE A 88 -8.83 0.64 7.32
CA ILE A 88 -8.18 1.77 8.04
C ILE A 88 -8.99 2.15 9.27
N HIS A 89 -10.31 2.22 9.16
CA HIS A 89 -11.19 2.57 10.28
C HIS A 89 -11.37 1.42 11.28
N GLU A 90 -11.39 0.16 10.85
CA GLU A 90 -11.44 -0.99 11.75
C GLU A 90 -10.15 -1.15 12.57
N LEU A 91 -9.00 -0.76 12.00
CA LEU A 91 -7.72 -0.74 12.71
C LEU A 91 -7.57 0.42 13.71
N ALA A 92 -8.51 1.37 13.76
CA ALA A 92 -8.47 2.53 14.63
C ALA A 92 -8.10 2.23 16.11
N PRO A 93 -8.64 1.19 16.77
CA PRO A 93 -8.27 0.84 18.14
C PRO A 93 -6.79 0.47 18.34
N ARG A 94 -6.05 0.23 17.25
CA ARG A 94 -4.64 -0.14 17.27
C ARG A 94 -3.69 1.05 17.19
N TYR A 95 -4.13 2.19 16.66
CA TYR A 95 -3.27 3.37 16.46
C TYR A 95 -3.82 4.67 17.08
N GLN A 96 -5.13 4.80 17.30
CA GLN A 96 -5.70 6.00 17.92
C GLN A 96 -5.22 6.16 19.37
N GLY A 97 -4.91 7.40 19.75
CA GLY A 97 -4.34 7.74 21.04
C GLY A 97 -2.86 7.39 21.18
N MET A 98 -2.21 6.85 20.15
CA MET A 98 -0.77 6.57 20.18
C MET A 98 0.05 7.78 19.76
N ASP A 99 1.29 7.78 20.22
CA ASP A 99 2.35 8.66 19.75
C ASP A 99 2.79 8.25 18.33
N PRO A 100 2.70 9.14 17.32
CA PRO A 100 3.13 8.83 15.95
C PRO A 100 4.62 8.48 15.85
N PHE A 101 5.47 8.88 16.81
CA PHE A 101 6.88 8.45 16.85
C PHE A 101 7.05 6.96 17.16
N GLN A 102 6.01 6.29 17.67
CA GLN A 102 6.02 4.85 17.94
C GLN A 102 5.62 4.02 16.70
N VAL A 103 6.14 4.40 15.52
CA VAL A 103 5.77 3.82 14.21
C VAL A 103 5.82 2.29 14.23
N GLU A 104 6.96 1.72 14.66
CA GLU A 104 7.13 0.26 14.72
C GLU A 104 6.08 -0.39 15.65
N THR A 105 5.79 0.22 16.80
CA THR A 105 4.77 -0.31 17.71
C THR A 105 3.39 -0.25 17.07
N ILE A 106 3.04 0.86 16.41
CA ILE A 106 1.77 1.01 15.68
C ILE A 106 1.65 -0.07 14.61
N VAL A 107 2.68 -0.29 13.79
CA VAL A 107 2.71 -1.32 12.75
C VAL A 107 2.58 -2.71 13.34
N GLN A 108 3.32 -3.06 14.40
CA GLN A 108 3.23 -4.37 15.05
C GLN A 108 1.84 -4.61 15.67
N ARG A 109 1.21 -3.58 16.24
CA ARG A 109 -0.17 -3.67 16.78
C ARG A 109 -1.22 -3.92 15.72
N MET A 110 -0.99 -3.43 14.49
CA MET A 110 -1.86 -3.68 13.35
C MET A 110 -1.52 -4.98 12.63
N THR A 111 -0.29 -5.47 12.68
CA THR A 111 0.13 -6.68 11.95
C THR A 111 0.22 -7.89 12.87
N ARG A 112 1.28 -7.97 13.68
CA ARG A 112 1.61 -9.10 14.55
C ARG A 112 0.59 -9.36 15.66
N ASP A 113 0.00 -8.31 16.23
CA ASP A 113 -0.98 -8.44 17.32
C ASP A 113 -2.40 -8.73 16.82
N LEU A 114 -2.55 -9.02 15.52
CA LEU A 114 -3.73 -9.63 14.93
C LEU A 114 -3.46 -11.11 14.68
N TYR A 115 -4.49 -11.93 14.90
CA TYR A 115 -4.37 -13.37 14.68
C TYR A 115 -4.30 -13.74 13.20
N SER A 116 -5.04 -13.01 12.35
CA SER A 116 -5.15 -13.28 10.91
C SER A 116 -4.60 -12.12 10.10
N ASP A 117 -3.90 -12.46 9.01
CA ASP A 117 -3.52 -11.50 7.99
C ASP A 117 -4.67 -11.29 6.99
N GLY A 118 -5.00 -10.04 6.67
CA GLY A 118 -5.99 -9.66 5.67
C GLY A 118 -5.42 -9.44 4.26
N GLY A 119 -4.17 -9.87 4.01
CA GLY A 119 -3.52 -9.80 2.71
C GLY A 119 -3.35 -8.38 2.19
N GLN A 120 -3.54 -8.16 0.89
CA GLN A 120 -3.29 -6.86 0.26
C GLN A 120 -4.16 -5.73 0.82
N ILE A 121 -5.40 -6.01 1.21
CA ILE A 121 -6.29 -5.00 1.80
C ILE A 121 -5.70 -4.51 3.12
N HIS A 122 -5.31 -5.45 3.98
CA HIS A 122 -4.69 -5.15 5.27
C HIS A 122 -3.36 -4.43 5.11
N GLY A 123 -2.48 -4.92 4.24
CA GLY A 123 -1.17 -4.30 3.97
C GLY A 123 -1.29 -2.86 3.47
N ASN A 124 -2.25 -2.56 2.59
CA ASN A 124 -2.47 -1.19 2.11
C ASN A 124 -3.01 -0.27 3.21
N ALA A 125 -3.87 -0.78 4.11
CA ALA A 125 -4.35 0.01 5.25
C ALA A 125 -3.21 0.35 6.22
N VAL A 126 -2.36 -0.64 6.54
CA VAL A 126 -1.19 -0.46 7.40
C VAL A 126 -0.20 0.54 6.78
N ALA A 127 0.11 0.40 5.50
CA ALA A 127 1.01 1.31 4.78
C ALA A 127 0.51 2.76 4.82
N ALA A 128 -0.78 2.99 4.55
CA ALA A 128 -1.35 4.34 4.60
C ALA A 128 -1.19 4.99 5.99
N ILE A 129 -1.38 4.22 7.06
CA ILE A 129 -1.27 4.71 8.45
C ILE A 129 0.21 4.96 8.80
N GLU A 130 1.11 4.06 8.40
CA GLU A 130 2.55 4.20 8.62
C GLU A 130 3.13 5.43 7.90
N GLU A 131 2.80 5.62 6.62
CA GLU A 131 3.17 6.80 5.84
C GLU A 131 2.71 8.10 6.50
N ALA A 132 1.45 8.13 6.97
CA ALA A 132 0.92 9.28 7.69
C ALA A 132 1.66 9.54 9.01
N CYS A 133 2.10 8.50 9.74
CA CYS A 133 2.93 8.68 10.93
C CYS A 133 4.29 9.32 10.56
N TRP A 134 4.95 8.84 9.50
CA TRP A 134 6.20 9.42 9.03
C TRP A 134 6.05 10.86 8.55
N ASP A 135 4.95 11.20 7.88
CA ASP A 135 4.65 12.59 7.49
C ASP A 135 4.46 13.49 8.73
N ILE A 136 3.78 13.01 9.78
CA ILE A 136 3.68 13.72 11.07
C ILE A 136 5.05 13.96 11.67
N ILE A 137 5.89 12.92 11.78
CA ILE A 137 7.24 13.03 12.36
C ILE A 137 8.08 14.03 11.55
N GLY A 138 8.02 13.99 10.22
CA GLY A 138 8.72 14.93 9.37
C GLY A 138 8.30 16.39 9.63
N LYS A 139 6.99 16.63 9.72
CA LYS A 139 6.43 17.96 10.02
C LYS A 139 6.79 18.44 11.42
N GLU A 140 6.67 17.58 12.43
CA GLU A 140 6.96 17.92 13.82
C GLU A 140 8.44 18.19 14.06
N THR A 141 9.33 17.44 13.39
CA THR A 141 10.79 17.64 13.49
C THR A 141 11.31 18.73 12.55
N GLY A 142 10.49 19.23 11.63
CA GLY A 142 10.92 20.16 10.58
C GLY A 142 11.93 19.57 9.60
N ARG A 143 11.95 18.24 9.45
CA ARG A 143 12.89 17.51 8.58
C ARG A 143 12.16 16.69 7.53
N PRO A 144 12.70 16.56 6.31
CA PRO A 144 12.15 15.63 5.35
C PRO A 144 12.35 14.17 5.83
N VAL A 145 11.42 13.27 5.48
CA VAL A 145 11.46 11.87 5.96
C VAL A 145 12.76 11.15 5.62
N TYR A 146 13.33 11.38 4.42
CA TYR A 146 14.61 10.76 4.03
C TYR A 146 15.76 11.10 5.00
N ASP A 147 15.71 12.25 5.65
CA ASP A 147 16.73 12.70 6.61
C ASP A 147 16.60 11.97 7.95
N LEU A 148 15.40 11.52 8.28
CA LEU A 148 15.11 10.78 9.51
C LEU A 148 15.50 9.31 9.38
N ILE A 149 15.41 8.74 8.17
CA ILE A 149 15.70 7.32 7.89
C ILE A 149 17.16 7.06 7.44
N GLY A 150 18.03 8.06 7.47
CA GLY A 150 19.46 7.86 7.19
C GLY A 150 20.17 9.01 6.45
N GLY A 151 19.45 10.05 6.04
CA GLY A 151 20.04 11.17 5.31
C GLY A 151 20.02 10.99 3.80
N ARG A 152 20.29 12.09 3.09
CA ARG A 152 20.42 12.07 1.63
C ARG A 152 21.70 11.32 1.21
N TYR A 153 21.53 10.26 0.45
CA TYR A 153 22.64 9.55 -0.20
C TYR A 153 22.79 9.89 -1.70
N HIS A 154 21.68 10.15 -2.40
CA HIS A 154 21.68 10.52 -3.81
C HIS A 154 21.22 11.97 -4.00
N GLU A 155 21.91 12.72 -4.86
CA GLU A 155 21.47 14.06 -5.29
C GLU A 155 20.18 14.02 -6.12
N SER A 156 19.99 12.96 -6.91
CA SER A 156 18.77 12.69 -7.67
C SER A 156 18.61 11.20 -7.90
N LEU A 157 17.36 10.77 -8.09
CA LEU A 157 17.01 9.38 -8.40
C LEU A 157 16.62 9.24 -9.86
N PRO A 158 17.13 8.23 -10.60
CA PRO A 158 16.67 7.96 -11.95
C PRO A 158 15.21 7.48 -11.93
N VAL A 159 14.41 7.96 -12.88
CA VAL A 159 13.03 7.55 -13.09
C VAL A 159 12.86 6.98 -14.49
N TYR A 160 11.91 6.05 -14.64
CA TYR A 160 11.50 5.52 -15.93
C TYR A 160 10.09 5.99 -16.27
N ALA A 161 9.81 6.18 -17.56
CA ALA A 161 8.47 6.50 -18.03
C ALA A 161 7.62 5.23 -18.15
N ASN A 162 6.36 5.31 -17.73
CA ASN A 162 5.35 4.27 -17.93
C ASN A 162 4.02 4.90 -18.37
N GLY A 163 3.14 4.11 -19.00
CA GLY A 163 1.82 4.56 -19.45
C GLY A 163 1.81 5.43 -20.71
N TRP A 164 2.90 5.42 -21.48
CA TRP A 164 3.06 6.24 -22.69
C TRP A 164 2.67 5.50 -23.99
N TYR A 165 2.41 4.20 -23.94
CA TYR A 165 2.18 3.34 -25.10
C TYR A 165 0.70 3.07 -25.39
N THR A 166 -0.17 4.07 -25.18
CA THR A 166 -1.60 3.96 -25.48
C THR A 166 -1.86 4.16 -26.98
N GLY A 167 -2.64 3.28 -27.60
CA GLY A 167 -2.98 3.37 -29.02
C GLY A 167 -2.87 2.03 -29.75
N PRO A 168 -2.69 2.06 -31.09
CA PRO A 168 -2.53 0.84 -31.88
C PRO A 168 -1.32 0.02 -31.45
N ARG A 169 -1.50 -1.31 -31.42
CA ARG A 169 -0.41 -2.27 -31.14
C ARG A 169 0.36 -2.57 -32.42
N THR A 170 1.21 -1.63 -32.85
CA THR A 170 2.12 -1.81 -33.99
C THR A 170 3.53 -1.29 -33.66
N PRO A 171 4.58 -1.79 -34.33
CA PRO A 171 5.94 -1.32 -34.11
C PRO A 171 6.11 0.19 -34.32
N GLU A 172 5.48 0.75 -35.36
CA GLU A 172 5.58 2.16 -35.72
C GLU A 172 4.96 3.06 -34.66
N ALA A 173 3.75 2.69 -34.18
CA ALA A 173 3.04 3.47 -33.17
C ALA A 173 3.78 3.50 -31.82
N PHE A 174 4.45 2.40 -31.45
CA PHE A 174 5.27 2.32 -30.25
C PHE A 174 6.59 3.08 -30.42
N ALA A 175 7.25 2.95 -31.57
CA ALA A 175 8.48 3.67 -31.91
C ALA A 175 8.30 5.19 -31.82
N GLU A 176 7.24 5.73 -32.43
CA GLU A 176 6.90 7.16 -32.41
C GLU A 176 6.75 7.68 -30.97
N ARG A 177 5.93 7.00 -30.15
CA ARG A 177 5.68 7.38 -28.76
C ARG A 177 6.91 7.23 -27.87
N ALA A 178 7.74 6.22 -28.13
CA ALA A 178 8.99 6.05 -27.40
C ALA A 178 9.95 7.22 -27.69
N ALA A 179 10.02 7.69 -28.94
CA ALA A 179 10.79 8.88 -29.30
C ALA A 179 10.28 10.14 -28.58
N GLU A 180 8.95 10.32 -28.45
CA GLU A 180 8.36 11.42 -27.67
C GLU A 180 8.77 11.37 -26.18
N VAL A 181 8.80 10.18 -25.59
CA VAL A 181 9.25 9.97 -24.20
C VAL A 181 10.71 10.37 -24.03
N VAL A 182 11.59 9.98 -24.96
CA VAL A 182 13.00 10.37 -24.94
C VAL A 182 13.17 11.87 -25.16
N ALA A 183 12.38 12.48 -26.06
CA ALA A 183 12.39 13.92 -26.28
C ALA A 183 11.99 14.73 -25.02
N ARG A 184 11.20 14.14 -24.12
CA ARG A 184 10.89 14.70 -22.79
C ARG A 184 12.03 14.55 -21.77
N GLY A 185 13.15 13.92 -22.14
CA GLY A 185 14.35 13.77 -21.31
C GLY A 185 14.43 12.48 -20.49
N TYR A 186 13.50 11.53 -20.68
CA TYR A 186 13.58 10.24 -20.00
C TYR A 186 14.74 9.40 -20.56
N ARG A 187 15.50 8.80 -19.65
CA ARG A 187 16.60 7.87 -19.98
C ARG A 187 16.23 6.39 -19.86
N ALA A 188 15.00 6.12 -19.40
CA ALA A 188 14.45 4.79 -19.21
C ALA A 188 12.94 4.80 -19.49
N LEU A 189 12.43 3.72 -20.09
CA LEU A 189 11.01 3.53 -20.36
C LEU A 189 10.60 2.07 -20.16
N LYS A 190 9.38 1.88 -19.66
CA LYS A 190 8.74 0.58 -19.47
C LYS A 190 7.50 0.47 -20.35
N PHE A 191 7.30 -0.68 -20.99
CA PHE A 191 6.07 -0.99 -21.74
C PHE A 191 5.75 -2.48 -21.82
N ASP A 192 4.52 -2.76 -22.25
CA ASP A 192 3.99 -4.10 -22.52
C ASP A 192 3.72 -4.26 -24.03
N PRO A 193 4.51 -5.05 -24.77
CA PRO A 193 4.29 -5.33 -26.19
C PRO A 193 3.32 -6.49 -26.45
N PHE A 194 2.75 -7.12 -25.42
CA PHE A 194 2.06 -8.41 -25.52
C PHE A 194 0.53 -8.30 -25.67
N GLY A 195 -0.03 -7.09 -25.56
CA GLY A 195 -1.46 -6.87 -25.75
C GLY A 195 -2.31 -7.64 -24.74
N ALA A 196 -3.24 -8.46 -25.22
CA ALA A 196 -4.13 -9.26 -24.37
C ALA A 196 -3.62 -10.70 -24.14
N ALA A 197 -2.37 -11.00 -24.49
CA ALA A 197 -1.79 -12.34 -24.34
C ALA A 197 -1.92 -12.87 -22.91
N TRP A 198 -2.32 -14.14 -22.79
CA TRP A 198 -2.51 -14.82 -21.52
C TRP A 198 -1.94 -16.24 -21.57
N ARG A 199 -1.05 -16.56 -20.63
CA ARG A 199 -0.33 -17.83 -20.46
C ARG A 199 0.63 -18.21 -21.59
N VAL A 200 0.17 -18.28 -22.83
CA VAL A 200 0.94 -18.71 -24.01
C VAL A 200 0.52 -17.85 -25.19
N MET A 201 1.50 -17.30 -25.92
CA MET A 201 1.23 -16.52 -27.14
C MET A 201 1.19 -17.43 -28.38
N SER A 202 0.35 -17.05 -29.34
CA SER A 202 0.42 -17.61 -30.69
C SER A 202 1.72 -17.20 -31.40
N PRO A 203 2.15 -17.92 -32.45
CA PRO A 203 3.32 -17.54 -33.23
C PRO A 203 3.25 -16.11 -33.78
N ALA A 204 2.08 -15.68 -34.25
CA ALA A 204 1.88 -14.33 -34.78
C ALA A 204 2.01 -13.25 -33.69
N GLU A 205 1.47 -13.50 -32.48
CA GLU A 205 1.60 -12.57 -31.35
C GLU A 205 3.05 -12.43 -30.88
N ARG A 206 3.79 -13.55 -30.85
CA ARG A 206 5.23 -13.56 -30.54
C ARG A 206 6.03 -12.73 -31.53
N THR A 207 5.83 -12.96 -32.82
CA THR A 207 6.51 -12.18 -33.87
C THR A 207 6.22 -10.70 -33.72
N LEU A 208 4.94 -10.32 -33.59
CA LEU A 208 4.55 -8.92 -33.42
C LEU A 208 5.13 -8.30 -32.14
N SER A 209 5.17 -9.02 -31.02
CA SER A 209 5.80 -8.52 -29.79
C SER A 209 7.29 -8.25 -29.97
N LEU A 210 8.03 -9.13 -30.65
CA LEU A 210 9.45 -8.93 -30.94
C LEU A 210 9.66 -7.74 -31.89
N GLU A 211 8.83 -7.61 -32.93
CA GLU A 211 8.88 -6.48 -33.85
C GLU A 211 8.63 -5.14 -33.14
N ILE A 212 7.67 -5.10 -32.20
CA ILE A 212 7.42 -3.91 -31.38
C ILE A 212 8.64 -3.54 -30.54
N VAL A 213 9.25 -4.53 -29.86
CA VAL A 213 10.46 -4.29 -29.04
C VAL A 213 11.62 -3.81 -29.90
N ALA A 214 11.82 -4.41 -31.08
CA ALA A 214 12.85 -4.01 -32.04
C ALA A 214 12.61 -2.58 -32.55
N GLY A 215 11.38 -2.25 -32.95
CA GLY A 215 11.03 -0.90 -33.41
C GLY A 215 11.25 0.17 -32.35
N VAL A 216 10.88 -0.10 -31.09
CA VAL A 216 11.20 0.81 -29.98
C VAL A 216 12.71 0.98 -29.83
N ARG A 217 13.47 -0.12 -29.82
CA ARG A 217 14.94 -0.07 -29.68
C ARG A 217 15.60 0.74 -30.80
N GLU A 218 15.16 0.56 -32.05
CA GLU A 218 15.66 1.33 -33.19
C GLU A 218 15.39 2.83 -33.00
N ALA A 219 14.17 3.19 -32.61
CA ALA A 219 13.75 4.58 -32.45
C ALA A 219 14.49 5.33 -31.33
N VAL A 220 14.75 4.66 -30.20
CA VAL A 220 15.36 5.31 -29.02
C VAL A 220 16.88 5.15 -28.94
N GLY A 221 17.46 4.33 -29.81
CA GLY A 221 18.89 4.05 -29.84
C GLY A 221 19.38 3.16 -28.70
N PRO A 222 20.69 2.85 -28.64
CA PRO A 222 21.24 1.83 -27.75
C PRO A 222 21.35 2.25 -26.28
N ASN A 223 21.34 3.56 -25.99
CA ASN A 223 21.66 4.08 -24.66
C ASN A 223 20.44 4.26 -23.75
N ILE A 224 19.23 4.14 -24.28
CA ILE A 224 18.00 4.23 -23.49
C ILE A 224 17.69 2.88 -22.86
N GLN A 225 17.44 2.87 -21.54
CA GLN A 225 17.06 1.66 -20.84
C GLN A 225 15.63 1.27 -21.20
N ILE A 226 15.44 0.03 -21.63
CA ILE A 226 14.13 -0.53 -21.97
C ILE A 226 13.78 -1.60 -20.94
N MET A 227 12.58 -1.50 -20.38
CA MET A 227 12.01 -2.48 -19.48
C MET A 227 10.73 -3.05 -20.11
N ILE A 228 10.59 -4.37 -20.07
CA ILE A 228 9.45 -5.10 -20.64
C ILE A 228 8.58 -5.65 -19.51
N GLU A 229 7.29 -5.33 -19.56
CA GLU A 229 6.29 -5.73 -18.55
C GLU A 229 5.47 -6.94 -19.03
N GLY A 230 5.47 -8.02 -18.24
CA GLY A 230 4.74 -9.26 -18.54
C GLY A 230 3.44 -9.45 -17.74
N HIS A 231 3.12 -8.53 -16.81
CA HIS A 231 1.87 -8.51 -16.03
C HIS A 231 1.53 -9.81 -15.28
N SER A 232 2.53 -10.63 -14.96
CA SER A 232 2.36 -11.97 -14.38
C SER A 232 1.39 -12.87 -15.17
N ARG A 233 1.25 -12.65 -16.49
CA ARG A 233 0.26 -13.36 -17.33
C ARG A 233 0.78 -14.68 -17.88
N PHE A 234 2.10 -14.82 -18.00
CA PHE A 234 2.72 -15.91 -18.71
C PHE A 234 2.81 -17.19 -17.88
N SER A 235 2.67 -18.32 -18.57
CA SER A 235 3.12 -19.60 -18.05
C SER A 235 4.64 -19.56 -17.89
N VAL A 236 5.20 -20.44 -17.06
CA VAL A 236 6.65 -20.52 -16.84
C VAL A 236 7.40 -20.70 -18.18
N ALA A 237 6.92 -21.58 -19.05
CA ALA A 237 7.54 -21.83 -20.35
C ALA A 237 7.49 -20.59 -21.27
N GLU A 238 6.37 -19.87 -21.29
CA GLU A 238 6.25 -18.63 -22.08
C GLU A 238 7.12 -17.51 -21.50
N ALA A 239 7.22 -17.39 -20.18
CA ALA A 239 8.07 -16.40 -19.52
C ALA A 239 9.56 -16.65 -19.80
N ILE A 240 10.00 -17.92 -19.75
CA ILE A 240 11.34 -18.32 -20.18
C ILE A 240 11.53 -17.97 -21.65
N TRP A 241 10.52 -18.27 -22.48
CA TRP A 241 10.60 -17.97 -23.90
C TRP A 241 10.84 -16.47 -24.12
N VAL A 242 10.02 -15.60 -23.52
CA VAL A 242 10.17 -14.14 -23.61
C VAL A 242 11.51 -13.65 -23.09
N GLY A 243 12.03 -14.19 -21.99
CA GLY A 243 13.29 -13.73 -21.39
C GLY A 243 14.55 -14.06 -22.20
N GLU A 244 14.47 -15.03 -23.12
CA GLU A 244 15.59 -15.49 -23.96
C GLU A 244 15.67 -14.81 -25.33
N ARG A 245 14.65 -14.06 -25.76
CA ARG A 245 14.60 -13.40 -27.09
C ARG A 245 14.71 -11.89 -26.94
#